data_AF-A0A367KK76-F1
#
_entry.id   AF-A0A367KK76-F1
#
_cell.length_a   1.000
_cell.length_b   1.000
_cell.length_c   1.000
_cell.angle_alpha   90.00
_cell.angle_beta   90.00
_cell.angle_gamma   90.00
#
_symmetry.space_group_name_H-M   'P 1'
#
loop_
_entity.id
_entity.type
_entity.pdbx_description
1 polymer ?
#
loop_
_entity_poly.entity_id
_entity_poly.type
_entity_poly.pdbx_seq_one_letter_code
_entity_poly.pdbx_strand_id
1 'polypeptide(L)'
;MPTIRKSSRISKQVAISYKEKKIPTSRKQIKKQVLKSSIVQVTANNPESTVNIQEVKKVQETQYNTSRNFELLKAVEYLKLRDPKLGAHLTEQAIVDFQQRLDRADGGNPFRSLSRTIVYQQIHGKAAASIYAKLLKLFGKESDDQFPSPLEMLAKPENELRSAGLSARKTEYILDLADKFNRHLITPEKFHAMSDQEISKQLCTVKGIGQ
;
A
#
# COMPACT_ATOMS: atom_id res chain seq x y z
N MET A 1 -9.74 47.27 34.68
CA MET A 1 -9.57 46.12 33.77
C MET A 1 -8.08 45.96 33.48
N PRO A 2 -7.39 44.94 34.00
CA PRO A 2 -5.93 44.82 33.91
C PRO A 2 -5.49 44.29 32.54
N THR A 3 -4.49 44.94 31.96
CA THR A 3 -3.86 44.68 30.66
C THR A 3 -2.93 43.46 30.73
N ILE A 4 -3.17 42.45 29.89
CA ILE A 4 -2.33 41.24 29.81
C ILE A 4 -1.05 41.55 29.02
N ARG A 5 0.10 41.30 29.65
CA ARG A 5 1.45 41.49 29.08
C ARG A 5 1.75 40.45 27.99
N LYS A 6 2.34 40.91 26.89
CA LYS A 6 2.97 40.08 25.85
C LYS A 6 4.14 39.29 26.46
N SER A 7 4.13 37.97 26.34
CA SER A 7 5.28 37.12 26.63
C SER A 7 5.93 36.64 25.34
N SER A 8 7.03 37.29 24.96
CA SER A 8 8.00 36.75 24.01
C SER A 8 8.86 35.69 24.72
N ARG A 9 8.77 34.44 24.29
CA ARG A 9 9.79 33.43 24.61
C ARG A 9 10.28 32.78 23.31
N ILE A 10 11.50 33.19 23.00
CA ILE A 10 12.57 32.49 22.28
C ILE A 10 12.38 30.97 22.27
N SER A 11 12.34 30.36 21.09
CA SER A 11 12.91 29.02 20.88
C SER A 11 13.90 29.09 19.72
N LYS A 12 15.18 28.98 20.07
CA LYS A 12 16.29 28.82 19.15
C LYS A 12 16.18 27.46 18.44
N GLN A 13 16.65 27.47 17.20
CA GLN A 13 16.92 26.33 16.33
C GLN A 13 17.53 25.12 17.06
N VAL A 14 17.01 23.93 16.77
CA VAL A 14 17.81 22.69 16.71
C VAL A 14 17.32 21.88 15.51
N ALA A 15 17.96 22.07 14.37
CA ALA A 15 17.83 21.18 13.23
C ALA A 15 18.67 19.93 13.51
N ILE A 16 18.03 18.80 13.83
CA ILE A 16 18.71 17.50 13.90
C ILE A 16 18.76 16.96 12.47
N SER A 17 19.89 17.18 11.80
CA SER A 17 20.21 16.59 10.50
C SER A 17 20.45 15.07 10.68
N TYR A 18 19.47 14.24 10.33
CA TYR A 18 19.66 12.80 10.21
C TYR A 18 20.52 12.51 8.97
N LYS A 19 21.78 12.11 9.16
CA LYS A 19 22.59 11.51 8.10
C LYS A 19 22.06 10.09 7.83
N GLU A 20 21.52 9.84 6.65
CA GLU A 20 21.17 8.49 6.15
C GLU A 20 22.41 7.58 6.22
N LYS A 21 22.45 6.67 7.20
CA LYS A 21 23.42 5.56 7.20
C LYS A 21 22.75 4.36 6.54
N LYS A 22 23.21 4.02 5.34
CA LYS A 22 22.73 2.87 4.55
C LYS A 22 22.94 1.57 5.31
N ILE A 23 21.86 0.81 5.48
CA ILE A 23 21.88 -0.56 5.98
C ILE A 23 22.48 -1.46 4.88
N PRO A 24 23.47 -2.31 5.16
CA PRO A 24 24.01 -3.24 4.16
C PRO A 24 22.97 -4.33 3.87
N THR A 25 22.47 -4.37 2.64
CA THR A 25 21.58 -5.45 2.17
C THR A 25 22.41 -6.53 1.48
N SER A 26 22.50 -7.72 2.10
CA SER A 26 23.08 -8.90 1.45
C SER A 26 21.99 -9.59 0.62
N ARG A 27 21.99 -9.36 -0.69
CA ARG A 27 21.08 -10.04 -1.64
C ARG A 27 21.75 -11.29 -2.19
N LYS A 28 21.21 -12.48 -1.87
CA LYS A 28 21.57 -13.72 -2.57
C LYS A 28 20.81 -13.80 -3.90
N GLN A 29 21.52 -14.05 -4.99
CA GLN A 29 20.95 -14.27 -6.33
C GLN A 29 20.23 -15.62 -6.39
N ILE A 30 19.02 -15.67 -6.94
CA ILE A 30 18.31 -16.91 -7.29
C ILE A 30 17.93 -16.84 -8.78
N LYS A 31 18.11 -17.97 -9.48
CA LYS A 31 18.13 -18.11 -10.94
C LYS A 31 16.79 -17.76 -11.62
N LYS A 32 16.93 -17.11 -12.78
CA LYS A 32 15.87 -16.64 -13.71
C LYS A 32 15.22 -17.82 -14.45
N GLN A 33 13.90 -17.96 -14.38
CA GLN A 33 13.12 -18.71 -15.37
C GLN A 33 12.37 -17.71 -16.26
N VAL A 34 12.60 -17.84 -17.57
CA VAL A 34 12.02 -16.98 -18.61
C VAL A 34 10.75 -17.66 -19.12
N LEU A 35 9.58 -17.05 -18.92
CA LEU A 35 8.40 -17.36 -19.73
C LEU A 35 8.30 -16.34 -20.87
N LYS A 36 8.29 -16.87 -22.10
CA LYS A 36 8.22 -16.13 -23.36
C LYS A 36 6.90 -15.37 -23.48
N SER A 37 6.94 -14.10 -23.85
CA SER A 37 5.80 -13.38 -24.43
C SER A 37 5.97 -13.33 -25.94
N SER A 38 5.00 -13.89 -26.66
CA SER A 38 4.90 -13.76 -28.11
C SER A 38 4.14 -12.48 -28.44
N ILE A 39 4.73 -11.63 -29.27
CA ILE A 39 4.10 -10.44 -29.85
C ILE A 39 3.27 -10.88 -31.05
N VAL A 40 2.03 -10.42 -31.18
CA VAL A 40 1.28 -10.48 -32.45
C VAL A 40 0.81 -9.07 -32.82
N GLN A 41 1.16 -8.68 -34.05
CA GLN A 41 0.82 -7.42 -34.70
C GLN A 41 -0.65 -7.41 -35.14
N VAL A 42 -1.29 -6.25 -35.06
CA VAL A 42 -2.67 -6.03 -35.53
C VAL A 42 -2.61 -5.43 -36.94
N THR A 43 -3.17 -6.13 -37.93
CA THR A 43 -3.60 -5.55 -39.21
C THR A 43 -5.12 -5.65 -39.29
N ALA A 44 -5.78 -4.51 -39.38
CA ALA A 44 -7.22 -4.38 -39.54
C ALA A 44 -7.64 -4.72 -40.98
N ASN A 45 -8.78 -5.40 -41.15
CA ASN A 45 -9.70 -5.27 -42.28
C ASN A 45 -11.08 -5.84 -41.89
N ASN A 46 -12.10 -4.98 -42.02
CA ASN A 46 -13.54 -5.18 -41.76
C ASN A 46 -14.20 -6.05 -42.87
N PRO A 47 -15.53 -6.32 -42.90
CA PRO A 47 -16.59 -6.43 -41.88
C PRO A 47 -17.35 -7.80 -41.98
N GLU A 48 -18.34 -8.02 -41.10
CA GLU A 48 -19.32 -9.12 -41.09
C GLU A 48 -18.83 -10.50 -40.63
N SER A 49 -19.10 -10.82 -39.35
CA SER A 49 -19.54 -12.14 -38.88
C SER A 49 -19.99 -12.04 -37.42
N THR A 50 -21.29 -12.23 -37.21
CA THR A 50 -21.98 -12.66 -35.97
C THR A 50 -21.21 -12.57 -34.65
N VAL A 51 -21.63 -11.63 -33.79
CA VAL A 51 -21.17 -11.49 -32.40
C VAL A 51 -21.61 -12.72 -31.60
N ASN A 52 -20.68 -13.65 -31.36
CA ASN A 52 -20.85 -14.72 -30.39
C ASN A 52 -20.37 -14.21 -29.01
N ILE A 53 -21.32 -13.87 -28.14
CA ILE A 53 -21.08 -13.44 -26.76
C ILE A 53 -20.79 -14.68 -25.91
N GLN A 54 -19.62 -15.29 -26.08
CA GLN A 54 -19.09 -16.30 -25.15
C GLN A 54 -17.57 -16.22 -25.10
N GLU A 55 -17.05 -15.23 -24.37
CA GLU A 55 -15.74 -15.33 -23.71
C GLU A 55 -15.63 -14.24 -22.63
N VAL A 56 -16.36 -14.45 -21.53
CA VAL A 56 -16.10 -13.75 -20.27
C VAL A 56 -14.73 -14.22 -19.80
N LYS A 57 -13.69 -13.45 -20.10
CA LYS A 57 -12.34 -13.66 -19.60
C LYS A 57 -12.39 -13.73 -18.07
N LYS A 58 -12.12 -14.93 -17.55
CA LYS A 58 -11.86 -15.24 -16.15
C LYS A 58 -10.85 -14.22 -15.61
N VAL A 59 -11.30 -13.30 -14.75
CA VAL A 59 -10.44 -12.35 -14.04
C VAL A 59 -9.51 -13.18 -13.16
N GLN A 60 -8.24 -13.26 -13.54
CA GLN A 60 -7.24 -13.98 -12.76
C GLN A 60 -7.02 -13.22 -11.45
N GLU A 61 -7.23 -13.91 -10.32
CA GLU A 61 -6.89 -13.42 -8.98
C GLU A 61 -5.47 -12.86 -9.01
N THR A 62 -5.32 -11.56 -8.74
CA THR A 62 -4.01 -10.91 -8.72
C THR A 62 -3.29 -11.33 -7.43
N GLN A 63 -2.57 -12.45 -7.47
CA GLN A 63 -1.75 -12.90 -6.35
C GLN A 63 -0.44 -12.11 -6.34
N TYR A 64 -0.23 -11.28 -5.31
CA TYR A 64 1.02 -10.55 -5.13
C TYR A 64 1.96 -11.36 -4.22
N ASN A 65 3.12 -11.79 -4.73
CA ASN A 65 4.12 -12.45 -3.90
C ASN A 65 5.04 -11.41 -3.23
N THR A 66 4.61 -10.91 -2.09
CA THR A 66 5.32 -9.87 -1.31
C THR A 66 6.06 -10.43 -0.10
N SER A 67 6.45 -11.71 -0.11
CA SER A 67 7.08 -12.35 1.05
C SER A 67 8.43 -11.69 1.37
N ARG A 68 8.50 -10.96 2.48
CA ARG A 68 9.74 -10.39 3.02
C ARG A 68 10.24 -11.30 4.14
N ASN A 69 11.50 -11.71 4.06
CA ASN A 69 12.14 -12.47 5.13
C ASN A 69 12.84 -11.48 6.07
N PHE A 70 12.41 -11.45 7.34
CA PHE A 70 12.94 -10.53 8.35
C PHE A 70 13.71 -11.30 9.41
N GLU A 71 14.97 -10.91 9.66
CA GLU A 71 15.77 -11.46 10.75
C GLU A 71 15.50 -10.69 12.06
N LEU A 72 14.30 -10.88 12.64
CA LEU A 72 13.81 -10.08 13.78
C LEU A 72 14.76 -10.08 14.98
N LEU A 73 15.29 -11.25 15.37
CA LEU A 73 16.18 -11.38 16.52
C LEU A 73 17.48 -10.57 16.33
N LYS A 74 18.09 -10.64 15.15
CA LYS A 74 19.29 -9.85 14.84
C LYS A 74 19.02 -8.35 14.87
N ALA A 75 17.84 -7.91 14.40
CA ALA A 75 17.45 -6.52 14.47
C ALA A 75 17.28 -6.04 15.92
N VAL A 76 16.66 -6.85 16.78
CA VAL A 76 16.50 -6.56 18.21
C VAL A 76 17.84 -6.45 18.91
N GLU A 77 18.74 -7.42 18.70
CA GLU A 77 20.10 -7.39 19.28
C GLU A 77 20.87 -6.13 18.86
N TYR A 78 20.82 -5.79 17.57
CA TYR A 78 21.44 -4.59 17.04
C TYR A 78 20.89 -3.31 17.71
N LEU A 79 19.56 -3.20 17.86
CA LEU A 79 18.93 -2.04 18.48
C LEU A 79 19.26 -1.95 19.98
N LYS A 80 19.26 -3.06 20.72
CA LYS A 80 19.66 -3.10 22.14
C LYS A 80 21.09 -2.63 22.34
N LEU A 81 22.00 -3.03 21.45
CA LEU A 81 23.41 -2.62 21.50
C LEU A 81 23.59 -1.13 21.19
N ARG A 82 22.83 -0.60 20.22
CA ARG A 82 22.96 0.80 19.75
C ARG A 82 22.22 1.81 20.62
N ASP A 83 21.11 1.40 21.22
CA ASP A 83 20.29 2.24 22.09
C ASP A 83 19.81 1.44 23.31
N PRO A 84 20.54 1.52 24.43
CA PRO A 84 20.17 0.82 25.67
C PRO A 84 18.82 1.29 26.24
N LYS A 85 18.41 2.54 26.01
CA LYS A 85 17.12 3.07 26.49
C LYS A 85 15.97 2.43 25.72
N LEU A 86 16.07 2.38 24.39
CA LEU A 86 15.13 1.62 23.58
C LEU A 86 15.17 0.13 23.94
N GLY A 87 16.37 -0.40 24.19
CA GLY A 87 16.58 -1.79 24.56
C GLY A 87 15.83 -2.24 25.81
N ALA A 88 15.66 -1.36 26.80
CA ALA A 88 14.84 -1.62 27.99
C ALA A 88 13.34 -1.83 27.67
N HIS A 89 12.85 -1.30 26.56
CA HIS A 89 11.48 -1.47 26.09
C HIS A 89 11.30 -2.64 25.11
N LEU A 90 12.40 -3.22 24.60
CA LEU A 90 12.38 -4.42 23.74
C LEU A 90 12.36 -5.69 24.60
N THR A 91 11.30 -5.83 25.40
CA THR A 91 11.03 -7.04 26.21
C THR A 91 10.59 -8.20 25.31
N GLU A 92 10.66 -9.43 25.84
CA GLU A 92 10.19 -10.62 25.14
C GLU A 92 8.72 -10.46 24.70
N GLN A 93 7.85 -9.97 25.59
CA GLN A 93 6.45 -9.69 25.28
C GLN A 93 6.30 -8.69 24.13
N ALA A 94 7.06 -7.59 24.14
CA ALA A 94 6.98 -6.58 23.08
C ALA A 94 7.39 -7.14 21.71
N ILE A 95 8.38 -8.05 21.69
CA ILE A 95 8.85 -8.73 20.48
C ILE A 95 7.77 -9.68 19.96
N VAL A 96 7.16 -10.48 20.84
CA VAL A 96 6.05 -11.39 20.49
C VAL A 96 4.87 -10.59 19.93
N ASP A 97 4.46 -9.51 20.59
CA ASP A 97 3.35 -8.65 20.14
C ASP A 97 3.65 -7.98 18.80
N PHE A 98 4.92 -7.65 18.53
CA PHE A 98 5.34 -7.12 17.23
C PHE A 98 5.29 -8.19 16.14
N GLN A 99 5.80 -9.40 16.41
CA GLN A 99 5.74 -10.51 15.47
C GLN A 99 4.30 -10.85 15.10
N GLN A 100 3.40 -10.96 16.09
CA GLN A 100 1.98 -11.20 15.83
C GLN A 100 1.34 -10.11 14.96
N ARG A 101 1.75 -8.85 15.12
CA ARG A 101 1.28 -7.75 14.26
C ARG A 101 1.82 -7.86 12.84
N LEU A 102 3.07 -8.30 12.67
CA LEU A 102 3.64 -8.56 11.35
C LEU A 102 2.94 -9.72 10.65
N ASP A 103 2.64 -10.81 11.37
CA ASP A 103 1.97 -11.99 10.81
C ASP A 103 0.53 -11.67 10.38
N ARG A 104 -0.11 -10.72 11.09
CA ARG A 104 -1.44 -10.19 10.73
C ARG A 104 -1.38 -9.08 9.68
N ALA A 105 -0.21 -8.54 9.36
CA ALA A 105 -0.11 -7.43 8.43
C ALA A 105 -0.41 -7.94 7.02
N ASP A 106 -1.39 -7.29 6.38
CA ASP A 106 -1.96 -7.57 5.05
C ASP A 106 -0.99 -7.37 3.88
N GLY A 107 0.32 -7.56 4.07
CA GLY A 107 1.34 -7.31 3.05
C GLY A 107 1.12 -8.09 1.76
N GLY A 108 0.31 -9.16 1.78
CA GLY A 108 -0.01 -10.01 0.64
C GLY A 108 -0.83 -9.34 -0.47
N ASN A 109 -1.48 -8.20 -0.22
CA ASN A 109 -2.17 -7.44 -1.27
C ASN A 109 -1.87 -5.93 -1.17
N PRO A 110 -0.84 -5.44 -1.89
CA PRO A 110 -0.43 -4.04 -1.87
C PRO A 110 -1.54 -3.07 -2.28
N PHE A 111 -2.38 -3.43 -3.26
CA PHE A 111 -3.50 -2.58 -3.66
C PHE A 111 -4.50 -2.40 -2.51
N ARG A 112 -4.85 -3.50 -1.82
CA ARG A 112 -5.69 -3.49 -0.62
C ARG A 112 -5.08 -2.65 0.48
N SER A 113 -3.81 -2.89 0.84
CA SER A 113 -3.16 -2.17 1.94
C SER A 113 -3.10 -0.66 1.69
N LEU A 114 -2.79 -0.24 0.46
CA LEU A 114 -2.73 1.17 0.08
C LEU A 114 -4.13 1.80 0.06
N SER A 115 -5.13 1.10 -0.50
CA SER A 115 -6.52 1.56 -0.50
C SER A 115 -7.05 1.74 0.94
N ARG A 116 -6.81 0.74 1.80
CA ARG A 116 -7.18 0.80 3.22
C ARG A 116 -6.50 1.98 3.91
N THR A 117 -5.22 2.22 3.63
CA THR A 117 -4.50 3.39 4.16
C THR A 117 -5.20 4.69 3.77
N ILE A 118 -5.55 4.88 2.49
CA ILE A 118 -6.28 6.05 2.02
C ILE A 118 -7.62 6.22 2.76
N VAL A 119 -8.39 5.13 2.93
CA VAL A 119 -9.67 5.16 3.65
C VAL A 119 -9.50 5.64 5.09
N TYR A 120 -8.45 5.20 5.78
CA TYR A 120 -8.21 5.48 7.20
C TYR A 120 -7.61 6.87 7.47
N GLN A 121 -7.16 7.61 6.45
CA GLN A 121 -6.57 8.94 6.62
C GLN A 121 -7.55 9.93 7.30
N GLN A 122 -7.03 10.70 8.27
CA GLN A 122 -7.67 11.86 8.89
C GLN A 122 -9.04 11.60 9.54
N ILE A 123 -9.34 10.36 9.93
CA ILE A 123 -10.59 9.99 10.60
C ILE A 123 -10.36 8.96 11.72
N HIS A 124 -11.31 8.85 12.63
CA HIS A 124 -11.22 7.89 13.74
C HIS A 124 -11.37 6.44 13.22
N GLY A 125 -10.66 5.48 13.85
CA GLY A 125 -10.57 4.10 13.37
C GLY A 125 -11.92 3.39 13.22
N LYS A 126 -12.89 3.63 14.12
CA LYS A 126 -14.24 3.05 14.01
C LYS A 126 -15.01 3.56 12.79
N ALA A 127 -14.89 4.85 12.48
CA ALA A 127 -15.52 5.45 11.30
C ALA A 127 -14.89 4.90 10.01
N ALA A 128 -13.56 4.82 9.97
CA ALA A 128 -12.82 4.23 8.86
C ALA A 128 -13.22 2.77 8.62
N ALA A 129 -13.30 1.97 9.68
CA ALA A 129 -13.73 0.57 9.59
C ALA A 129 -15.16 0.44 9.03
N SER A 130 -16.09 1.32 9.44
CA SER A 130 -17.44 1.33 8.90
C SER A 130 -17.49 1.68 7.41
N ILE A 131 -16.75 2.70 6.99
CA ILE A 131 -16.64 3.09 5.56
C ILE A 131 -16.02 1.96 4.76
N TYR A 132 -14.95 1.35 5.27
CA TYR A 132 -14.26 0.25 4.61
C TYR A 132 -15.17 -0.98 4.42
N ALA A 133 -15.93 -1.36 5.46
CA ALA A 133 -16.90 -2.45 5.36
C ALA A 133 -18.02 -2.14 4.35
N LYS A 134 -18.53 -0.90 4.32
CA LYS A 134 -19.52 -0.48 3.31
C LYS A 134 -18.95 -0.52 1.89
N LEU A 135 -17.69 -0.13 1.72
CA LEU A 135 -16.99 -0.21 0.43
C LEU A 135 -16.95 -1.67 -0.05
N LEU A 136 -16.52 -2.62 0.79
CA LEU A 136 -16.51 -4.04 0.45
C LEU A 136 -17.89 -4.57 0.04
N LYS A 137 -18.94 -4.14 0.76
CA LYS A 137 -20.34 -4.52 0.46
C LYS A 137 -20.83 -4.05 -0.92
N LEU A 138 -20.33 -2.92 -1.44
CA LEU A 138 -20.66 -2.47 -2.81
C LEU A 138 -20.22 -3.48 -3.89
N PHE A 139 -19.25 -4.33 -3.55
CA PHE A 139 -18.71 -5.38 -4.41
C PHE A 139 -19.19 -6.78 -3.99
N GLY A 140 -20.15 -6.88 -3.06
CA GLY A 140 -20.63 -8.15 -2.52
C GLY A 140 -19.56 -8.94 -1.76
N LYS A 141 -18.61 -8.24 -1.13
CA LYS A 141 -17.49 -8.84 -0.39
C LYS A 141 -17.73 -8.65 1.10
N GLU A 142 -17.48 -9.70 1.88
CA GLU A 142 -17.74 -9.69 3.33
C GLU A 142 -16.47 -9.74 4.17
N SER A 143 -15.33 -10.09 3.57
CA SER A 143 -14.03 -10.14 4.25
C SER A 143 -12.97 -9.30 3.54
N ASP A 144 -11.95 -8.91 4.31
CA ASP A 144 -10.81 -8.14 3.81
C ASP A 144 -9.98 -8.91 2.77
N ASP A 145 -9.96 -10.25 2.86
CA ASP A 145 -9.30 -11.11 1.89
C ASP A 145 -9.94 -11.09 0.51
N GLN A 146 -11.21 -10.69 0.44
CA GLN A 146 -11.97 -10.60 -0.80
C GLN A 146 -11.97 -9.18 -1.38
N PHE A 147 -10.99 -8.33 -1.03
CA PHE A 147 -10.91 -6.96 -1.49
C PHE A 147 -10.97 -6.87 -3.04
N PRO A 148 -11.73 -5.92 -3.61
CA PRO A 148 -11.87 -5.79 -5.07
C PRO A 148 -10.53 -5.62 -5.77
N SER A 149 -10.41 -6.22 -6.95
CA SER A 149 -9.28 -5.96 -7.85
C SER A 149 -9.28 -4.51 -8.34
N PRO A 150 -8.13 -3.99 -8.81
CA PRO A 150 -8.07 -2.65 -9.41
C PRO A 150 -9.08 -2.44 -10.53
N LEU A 151 -9.29 -3.48 -11.37
CA LEU A 151 -10.24 -3.41 -12.48
C LEU A 151 -11.70 -3.36 -11.99
N GLU A 152 -12.07 -4.18 -11.00
CA GLU A 152 -13.40 -4.11 -10.37
C GLU A 152 -13.63 -2.73 -9.76
N MET A 153 -12.63 -2.16 -9.08
CA MET A 153 -12.72 -0.83 -8.48
C MET A 153 -12.99 0.26 -9.54
N LEU A 154 -12.31 0.21 -10.68
CA LEU A 154 -12.50 1.15 -11.79
C LEU A 154 -13.86 0.99 -12.51
N ALA A 155 -14.46 -0.19 -12.46
CA ALA A 155 -15.74 -0.46 -13.09
C ALA A 155 -16.93 0.19 -12.34
N LYS A 156 -16.75 0.58 -11.07
CA LYS A 156 -17.79 1.25 -10.28
C LYS A 156 -17.82 2.76 -10.55
N PRO A 157 -19.00 3.36 -10.75
CA PRO A 157 -19.10 4.82 -10.90
C PRO A 157 -18.75 5.52 -9.59
N GLU A 158 -18.15 6.72 -9.69
CA GLU A 158 -17.69 7.50 -8.54
C GLU A 158 -18.79 7.71 -7.48
N ASN A 159 -20.02 7.97 -7.94
CA ASN A 159 -21.18 8.19 -7.08
C ASN A 159 -21.52 6.97 -6.20
N GLU A 160 -21.36 5.75 -6.74
CA GLU A 160 -21.57 4.53 -5.95
C GLU A 160 -20.48 4.39 -4.88
N LEU A 161 -19.21 4.61 -5.23
CA LEU A 161 -18.10 4.55 -4.26
C LEU A 161 -18.30 5.57 -3.12
N ARG A 162 -18.78 6.78 -3.46
CA ARG A 162 -19.12 7.80 -2.47
C ARG A 162 -20.28 7.41 -1.56
N SER A 163 -21.23 6.60 -2.06
CA SER A 163 -22.34 6.11 -1.24
C SER A 163 -21.89 5.22 -0.06
N ALA A 164 -20.69 4.62 -0.14
CA ALA A 164 -20.07 3.90 1.00
C ALA A 164 -19.57 4.83 2.12
N GLY A 165 -19.59 6.16 1.92
CA GLY A 165 -19.11 7.16 2.88
C GLY A 165 -17.69 7.66 2.59
N LEU A 166 -17.16 7.38 1.39
CA LEU A 166 -15.91 7.99 0.93
C LEU A 166 -16.13 9.48 0.59
N SER A 167 -15.17 10.32 0.97
CA SER A 167 -15.13 11.70 0.50
C SER A 167 -14.73 11.75 -0.98
N ALA A 168 -15.07 12.82 -1.69
CA ALA A 168 -14.70 12.99 -3.10
C ALA A 168 -13.19 12.80 -3.34
N ARG A 169 -12.34 13.38 -2.47
CA ARG A 169 -10.87 13.22 -2.56
C ARG A 169 -10.44 11.77 -2.36
N LYS A 170 -10.99 11.06 -1.37
CA LYS A 170 -10.63 9.65 -1.14
C LYS A 170 -11.06 8.76 -2.30
N THR A 171 -12.23 9.03 -2.89
CA THR A 171 -12.67 8.33 -4.09
C THR A 171 -11.72 8.59 -5.26
N GLU A 172 -11.35 9.84 -5.51
CA GLU A 172 -10.35 10.19 -6.54
C GLU A 172 -9.02 9.45 -6.33
N TYR A 173 -8.51 9.41 -5.09
CA TYR A 173 -7.24 8.76 -4.78
C TYR A 173 -7.29 7.25 -4.96
N ILE A 174 -8.39 6.60 -4.56
CA ILE A 174 -8.57 5.15 -4.74
C ILE A 174 -8.68 4.81 -6.23
N LEU A 175 -9.40 5.61 -7.02
CA LEU A 175 -9.52 5.41 -8.46
C LEU A 175 -8.19 5.65 -9.18
N ASP A 176 -7.44 6.69 -8.81
CA ASP A 176 -6.09 6.96 -9.34
C ASP A 176 -5.10 5.85 -8.99
N LEU A 177 -5.17 5.32 -7.76
CA LEU A 177 -4.42 4.13 -7.35
C LEU A 177 -4.79 2.92 -8.21
N ALA A 178 -6.08 2.67 -8.41
CA ALA A 178 -6.58 1.56 -9.21
C ALA A 178 -6.12 1.66 -10.68
N ASP A 179 -6.18 2.85 -11.28
CA ASP A 179 -5.67 3.11 -12.65
C ASP A 179 -4.18 2.79 -12.75
N LYS A 180 -3.37 3.26 -11.78
CA LYS A 180 -1.92 3.03 -11.77
C LYS A 180 -1.54 1.56 -11.60
N PHE A 181 -2.29 0.80 -10.80
CA PHE A 181 -2.13 -0.65 -10.71
C PHE A 181 -2.54 -1.34 -12.02
N ASN A 182 -3.69 -0.96 -12.60
CA ASN A 182 -4.19 -1.53 -13.84
C ASN A 182 -3.27 -1.27 -15.04
N ARG A 183 -2.60 -0.11 -15.06
CA ARG A 183 -1.63 0.28 -16.11
C ARG A 183 -0.21 -0.20 -15.84
N HIS A 184 0.01 -1.01 -14.79
CA HIS A 184 1.33 -1.49 -14.37
C HIS A 184 2.36 -0.38 -14.10
N LEU A 185 1.89 0.81 -13.73
CA LEU A 185 2.76 1.90 -13.26
C LEU A 185 3.26 1.63 -11.83
N ILE A 186 2.52 0.84 -11.06
CA ILE A 186 2.93 0.26 -9.79
C ILE A 186 3.14 -1.23 -9.99
N THR A 187 4.33 -1.73 -9.65
CA THR A 187 4.77 -3.11 -9.90
C THR A 187 5.21 -3.77 -8.59
N PRO A 188 4.26 -4.20 -7.73
CA PRO A 188 4.60 -4.72 -6.42
C PRO A 188 5.48 -5.97 -6.44
N GLU A 189 5.39 -6.77 -7.50
CA GLU A 189 6.23 -7.95 -7.75
C GLU A 189 7.72 -7.61 -7.84
N LYS A 190 8.06 -6.35 -8.14
CA LYS A 190 9.45 -5.86 -8.22
C LYS A 190 9.94 -5.20 -6.94
N PHE A 191 9.07 -4.94 -5.95
CA PHE A 191 9.43 -4.19 -4.76
C PHE A 191 10.60 -4.81 -3.98
N HIS A 192 10.73 -6.13 -3.96
CA HIS A 192 11.87 -6.81 -3.30
C HIS A 192 13.24 -6.47 -3.90
N ALA A 193 13.27 -6.16 -5.20
CA ALA A 193 14.49 -5.80 -5.91
C ALA A 193 14.76 -4.29 -5.89
N MET A 194 13.78 -3.48 -5.52
CA MET A 194 13.88 -2.03 -5.46
C MET A 194 14.41 -1.56 -4.10
N SER A 195 14.95 -0.34 -4.07
CA SER A 195 15.28 0.38 -2.85
C SER A 195 14.05 1.14 -2.31
N ASP A 196 14.07 1.49 -1.02
CA ASP A 196 12.98 2.24 -0.39
C ASP A 196 12.71 3.57 -1.11
N GLN A 197 13.76 4.24 -1.59
CA GLN A 197 13.63 5.50 -2.35
C GLN A 197 12.93 5.28 -3.71
N GLU A 198 13.22 4.19 -4.41
CA GLU A 198 12.55 3.86 -5.67
C GLU A 198 11.08 3.48 -5.46
N ILE A 199 10.80 2.67 -4.42
CA ILE A 199 9.43 2.30 -4.04
C ILE A 199 8.65 3.57 -3.67
N SER A 200 9.23 4.43 -2.83
CA SER A 200 8.64 5.71 -2.43
C SER A 200 8.35 6.58 -3.65
N LYS A 201 9.31 6.74 -4.57
CA LYS A 201 9.11 7.51 -5.80
C LYS A 201 7.96 6.97 -6.64
N GLN A 202 7.82 5.65 -6.75
CA GLN A 202 6.73 5.02 -7.50
C GLN A 202 5.37 5.24 -6.81
N LEU A 203 5.28 5.01 -5.50
CA LEU A 203 4.04 5.14 -4.72
C LEU A 203 3.59 6.60 -4.57
N CYS A 204 4.51 7.55 -4.42
CA CYS A 204 4.20 8.99 -4.31
C CYS A 204 3.68 9.60 -5.61
N THR A 205 3.72 8.86 -6.74
CA THR A 205 3.00 9.31 -7.95
C THR A 205 1.49 9.23 -7.80
N VAL A 206 0.99 8.41 -6.87
CA VAL A 206 -0.43 8.26 -6.56
C VAL A 206 -0.93 9.49 -5.81
N LYS A 207 -2.05 10.05 -6.26
CA LYS A 207 -2.69 11.17 -5.57
C LYS A 207 -3.05 10.76 -4.15
N GLY A 208 -2.70 11.60 -3.17
CA GLY A 208 -3.01 11.33 -1.76
C GLY A 208 -2.10 10.33 -1.05
N ILE A 209 -1.05 9.82 -1.74
CA ILE A 209 0.04 9.08 -1.11
C ILE A 209 1.27 9.99 -1.03
N GLY A 210 1.69 10.30 0.19
CA GLY A 210 2.91 11.02 0.50
C GLY A 210 4.01 10.09 1.01
N GLN A 211 5.11 10.70 1.46
CA GLN A 211 6.24 9.98 2.08
C GLN A 211 5.95 9.58 3.53
#